data_AF-A0A943B6H7-F1
#
_entry.id   AF-A0A943B6H7-F1
#
_cell.length_a   1.000
_cell.length_b   1.000
_cell.length_c   1.000
_cell.angle_alpha   90.00
_cell.angle_beta   90.00
_cell.angle_gamma   90.00
#
_symmetry.space_group_name_H-M   'P 1'
#
loop_
_entity.id
_entity.type
_entity.pdbx_description
1 polymer ?
#
loop_
_entity_poly.entity_id
_entity_poly.type
_entity_poly.pdbx_seq_one_letter_code
_entity_poly.pdbx_strand_id
1 'polypeptide(L)' 'MPGKAKQYVDQSMTSVQSAVSSLQQALGNAEKAENKAVIQQAITSLNGACGTLSKYKD' A
#
# COMPACT_ATOMS: atom_id res chain seq x y z
N MET A 1 8.79 26.29 -1.40
CA MET A 1 7.57 25.53 -1.09
C MET A 1 7.99 24.07 -1.11
N PRO A 2 7.70 23.23 -0.10
CA PRO A 2 7.82 21.78 -0.29
C PRO A 2 7.11 21.46 -1.60
N GLY A 3 7.82 20.84 -2.55
CA GLY A 3 7.32 20.73 -3.91
C GLY A 3 5.99 19.98 -3.93
N LYS A 4 5.11 20.41 -4.84
CA LYS A 4 3.79 19.78 -5.02
C LYS A 4 3.93 18.27 -5.23
N ALA A 5 5.05 17.82 -5.81
CA ALA A 5 5.38 16.42 -5.98
C ALA A 5 5.48 15.67 -4.64
N LYS A 6 6.20 16.20 -3.63
CA LYS A 6 6.18 15.61 -2.29
C LYS A 6 4.79 15.51 -1.68
N GLN A 7 3.95 16.55 -1.84
CA GLN A 7 2.58 16.50 -1.34
C GLN A 7 1.77 15.37 -1.97
N TYR A 8 1.88 15.17 -3.29
CA TYR A 8 1.21 14.05 -3.97
C TYR A 8 1.77 12.68 -3.57
N VAL A 9 3.08 12.59 -3.29
CA VAL A 9 3.70 11.36 -2.78
C VAL A 9 3.14 11.01 -1.41
N ASP A 10 3.10 11.98 -0.48
CA ASP A 10 2.59 11.77 0.88
C ASP A 10 1.08 11.40 0.88
N GLN A 11 0.28 12.04 0.01
CA GLN A 11 -1.13 11.69 -0.19
C GLN A 11 -1.31 10.26 -0.74
N SER A 12 -0.48 9.88 -1.71
CA SER A 12 -0.50 8.55 -2.29
C SER A 12 -0.14 7.49 -1.25
N MET A 13 0.88 7.73 -0.42
CA MET A 13 1.28 6.82 0.66
C MET A 13 0.16 6.62 1.68
N THR A 14 -0.56 7.68 2.05
CA THR A 14 -1.73 7.60 2.95
C THR A 14 -2.85 6.72 2.36
N SER A 15 -3.10 6.89 1.05
CA SER A 15 -4.11 6.11 0.33
C SER A 15 -3.72 4.63 0.25
N VAL A 16 -2.44 4.34 -0.01
CA VAL A 16 -1.91 2.98 -0.05
C VAL A 16 -1.98 2.31 1.34
N GLN A 17 -1.63 3.01 2.42
CA GLN A 17 -1.77 2.48 3.79
C GLN A 17 -3.21 2.10 4.14
N SER A 18 -4.17 2.93 3.71
CA SER A 18 -5.59 2.62 3.89
C SER A 18 -5.99 1.38 3.11
N ALA A 19 -5.55 1.24 1.86
CA ALA A 19 -5.78 0.04 1.05
C ALA A 19 -5.14 -1.22 1.66
N VAL A 20 -3.92 -1.13 2.16
CA VAL A 20 -3.23 -2.25 2.84
C VAL A 20 -4.02 -2.69 4.07
N SER A 21 -4.55 -1.77 4.87
CA SER A 21 -5.35 -2.10 6.05
C SER A 21 -6.63 -2.86 5.68
N SER A 22 -7.34 -2.42 4.63
CA SER A 22 -8.53 -3.12 4.12
C SER A 22 -8.18 -4.51 3.57
N LEU A 23 -7.05 -4.65 2.87
CA LEU A 23 -6.58 -5.93 2.37
C LEU A 23 -6.16 -6.89 3.49
N GLN A 24 -5.58 -6.39 4.59
CA GLN A 24 -5.27 -7.21 5.76
C GLN A 24 -6.53 -7.79 6.41
N GLN A 25 -7.61 -7.00 6.49
CA GLN A 25 -8.91 -7.51 6.93
C GLN A 25 -9.45 -8.57 5.94
N ALA A 26 -9.38 -8.30 4.64
CA ALA A 26 -9.80 -9.27 3.62
C ALA A 26 -9.00 -10.58 3.70
N LEU A 27 -7.70 -10.52 3.96
CA LEU A 27 -6.83 -11.69 4.13
C LEU A 27 -7.28 -12.56 5.32
N GLY A 28 -7.62 -11.93 6.44
CA GLY A 28 -8.12 -12.62 7.63
C GLY A 28 -9.48 -13.28 7.43
N ASN A 29 -10.33 -12.71 6.57
CA ASN A 29 -11.68 -13.21 6.27
C ASN A 29 -11.74 -14.15 5.05
N ALA A 30 -10.70 -14.20 4.23
CA ALA A 30 -10.68 -15.07 3.06
C ALA A 30 -10.63 -16.55 3.50
N GLU A 31 -11.51 -17.39 2.96
CA GLU A 31 -11.53 -18.82 3.27
C GLU A 31 -10.61 -19.61 2.32
N LYS A 32 -10.65 -19.27 1.03
CA LYS A 32 -9.88 -19.97 -0.01
C LYS A 32 -8.40 -19.57 0.03
N ALA A 33 -7.52 -20.58 0.04
CA ALA A 33 -6.07 -20.38 0.05
C ALA A 33 -5.58 -19.56 -1.17
N GLU A 34 -6.15 -19.78 -2.35
CA GLU A 34 -5.84 -19.00 -3.56
C GLU A 34 -6.15 -17.50 -3.38
N ASN A 35 -7.28 -17.16 -2.75
CA ASN A 35 -7.65 -15.77 -2.48
C ASN A 35 -6.71 -15.14 -1.44
N LYS A 36 -6.32 -15.90 -0.41
CA LYS A 36 -5.31 -15.45 0.56
C LYS A 36 -3.99 -15.13 -0.14
N ALA A 37 -3.55 -15.99 -1.06
CA ALA A 37 -2.31 -15.78 -1.81
C ALA A 37 -2.37 -14.49 -2.65
N VAL A 38 -3.48 -14.27 -3.38
CA VAL A 38 -3.69 -13.05 -4.17
C VAL A 38 -3.67 -11.79 -3.30
N ILE A 39 -4.38 -11.81 -2.16
CA ILE A 39 -4.44 -10.66 -1.24
C ILE A 39 -3.06 -10.39 -0.63
N GLN A 40 -2.34 -11.44 -0.22
CA GLN A 40 -0.98 -11.31 0.33
C GLN A 40 -0.01 -10.73 -0.70
N GLN A 41 -0.13 -11.12 -1.97
CA GLN A 41 0.69 -10.57 -3.05
C GLN A 41 0.38 -9.10 -3.34
N ALA A 42 -0.90 -8.70 -3.26
CA ALA A 42 -1.31 -7.31 -3.38
C ALA A 42 -0.72 -6.44 -2.24
N ILE A 43 -0.84 -6.90 -0.98
CA ILE A 43 -0.24 -6.22 0.19
C ILE A 43 1.27 -6.05 0.01
N THR A 44 1.96 -7.09 -0.44
CA THR A 44 3.41 -7.06 -0.65
C THR A 44 3.81 -6.02 -1.69
N SER A 45 3.10 -5.97 -2.82
CA SER A 45 3.34 -5.00 -3.90
C SER A 45 3.11 -3.56 -3.43
N LEU A 46 2.02 -3.31 -2.70
CA LEU A 46 1.70 -2.00 -2.14
C LEU A 46 2.72 -1.53 -1.10
N ASN A 47 3.16 -2.42 -0.21
CA ASN A 47 4.22 -2.10 0.75
C ASN A 47 5.56 -1.81 0.05
N GLY A 48 5.89 -2.54 -1.02
CA GLY A 48 7.07 -2.25 -1.85
C GLY A 48 7.01 -0.87 -2.52
N ALA A 49 5.84 -0.49 -3.03
CA ALA A 49 5.60 0.84 -3.57
C ALA A 49 5.79 1.93 -2.50
N CYS A 50 5.18 1.77 -1.32
CA CYS A 50 5.37 2.69 -0.19
C CYS A 50 6.83 2.80 0.25
N GLY A 51 7.57 1.69 0.31
CA GLY A 51 8.99 1.69 0.67
C GLY A 51 9.89 2.36 -0.37
N THR A 52 9.45 2.42 -1.63
CA THR A 52 10.14 3.18 -2.68
C THR A 52 9.79 4.67 -2.58
N LEU A 53 8.51 4.99 -2.42
CA LEU A 53 8.01 6.35 -2.28
C LEU A 53 8.53 7.05 -1.02
N SER A 54 8.77 6.33 0.08
CA SER A 54 9.34 6.89 1.31
C SER A 54 10.76 7.42 1.14
N LYS A 55 11.46 7.02 0.07
CA LYS A 55 12.80 7.51 -0.28
C LYS A 55 12.76 8.78 -1.12
N TYR A 56 11.58 9.20 -1.59
CA TYR A 56 11.43 10.41 -2.37
C TYR A 56 11.87 11.63 -1.54
N LYS A 57 12.77 12.43 -2.11
CA LYS A 57 13.22 13.71 -1.56
C LYS A 57 12.97 14.76 -2.63
N ASP A 58 12.29 15.83 -2.23
CA ASP A 58 12.01 17.01 -3.06
C ASP A 58 13.20 17.98 -3.02
#